data_AF-A0A936ANW0-F1
#
_entry.id   AF-A0A936ANW0-F1
#
_cell.length_a   1.000
_cell.length_b   1.000
_cell.length_c   1.000
_cell.angle_alpha   90.00
_cell.angle_beta   90.00
_cell.angle_gamma   90.00
#
_symmetry.space_group_name_H-M   'P 1'
#
loop_
_entity.id
_entity.type
_entity.pdbx_description
1 polymer ?
#
loop_
_entity_poly.entity_id
_entity_poly.type
_entity_poly.pdbx_seq_one_letter_code
_entity_poly.pdbx_strand_id
1 'polypeptide(L)' 'MSPTDACMEALKRVSARYGHNKQELAKFNLDFYAVNKRGEYGAVSLWKGSKFAVHDGKEAKILDAAFLYDRN' A
#
# COMPACT_ATOMS: atom_id res chain seq x y z
N MET A 1 -8.76 12.67 1.54
CA MET A 1 -8.20 11.35 1.21
C MET A 1 -7.43 10.85 2.42
N SER A 2 -7.73 9.65 2.93
CA SER A 2 -6.94 9.04 4.00
C SER A 2 -5.55 8.64 3.46
N PRO A 3 -4.54 8.42 4.33
CA PRO A 3 -3.24 7.92 3.88
C PRO A 3 -3.34 6.59 3.10
N THR A 4 -4.19 5.67 3.55
CA THR A 4 -4.46 4.41 2.84
C THR A 4 -5.06 4.65 1.46
N ASP A 5 -6.05 5.54 1.33
CA ASP A 5 -6.64 5.86 0.04
C ASP A 5 -5.62 6.50 -0.92
N ALA A 6 -4.71 7.34 -0.40
CA ALA A 6 -3.66 7.95 -1.20
C ALA A 6 -2.68 6.91 -1.75
N CYS A 7 -2.27 5.95 -0.91
CA CYS A 7 -1.44 4.82 -1.33
C CYS A 7 -2.17 3.92 -2.35
N MET A 8 -3.46 3.65 -2.15
CA MET A 8 -4.29 2.85 -3.06
C MET A 8 -4.40 3.53 -4.42
N GLU A 9 -4.66 4.84 -4.44
CA GLU A 9 -4.75 5.64 -5.66
C GLU A 9 -3.41 5.68 -6.41
N ALA A 10 -2.29 5.79 -5.69
CA ALA A 10 -0.95 5.71 -6.28
C ALA A 10 -0.72 4.36 -6.99
N LEU A 11 -1.06 3.25 -6.35
CA LEU A 11 -0.93 1.92 -6.98
C LEU A 11 -1.90 1.72 -8.15
N LYS A 12 -3.12 2.25 -8.08
CA LYS A 12 -4.07 2.23 -9.20
C LYS A 12 -3.50 2.96 -10.42
N ARG A 13 -2.82 4.09 -10.23
CA ARG A 13 -2.14 4.83 -11.29
C ARG A 13 -0.97 4.06 -11.89
N VAL A 14 -0.15 3.42 -11.04
CA VAL A 14 0.92 2.52 -11.51
C VAL A 14 0.31 1.39 -12.33
N SER A 15 -0.72 0.71 -11.82
CA SER A 15 -1.39 -0.38 -12.53
C SER A 15 -1.94 0.08 -13.88
N ALA A 16 -2.63 1.22 -13.93
CA ALA A 16 -3.15 1.81 -15.16
C ALA A 16 -2.03 2.14 -16.16
N ARG A 17 -0.87 2.61 -15.70
CA ARG A 17 0.30 2.89 -16.56
C ARG A 17 0.85 1.66 -17.27
N TYR A 18 0.69 0.48 -16.66
CA TYR A 18 1.03 -0.83 -17.22
C TYR A 18 -0.19 -1.54 -17.84
N GLY A 19 -1.27 -0.81 -18.13
CA GLY A 19 -2.47 -1.38 -18.75
C GLY A 19 -3.14 -2.47 -17.91
N HIS A 20 -3.01 -2.39 -16.58
CA HIS A 20 -3.46 -3.42 -15.64
C HIS A 20 -2.87 -4.82 -15.89
N ASN A 21 -1.74 -4.90 -16.60
CA ASN A 21 -1.09 -6.16 -16.92
C ASN A 21 -0.45 -6.76 -15.67
N LYS A 22 -1.16 -7.69 -15.03
CA LYS A 22 -0.71 -8.38 -13.81
C LYS A 22 0.61 -9.15 -14.01
N GLN A 23 0.89 -9.67 -15.20
CA GLN A 23 2.14 -10.41 -15.46
C GLN A 23 3.35 -9.48 -15.49
N GLU A 24 3.19 -8.30 -16.08
CA GLU A 24 4.22 -7.28 -16.07
C GLU A 24 4.38 -6.68 -14.67
N LEU A 25 3.26 -6.40 -13.99
CA LEU A 25 3.23 -5.89 -12.63
C LEU A 25 3.82 -6.87 -11.61
N ALA A 26 3.75 -8.18 -11.86
CA ALA A 26 4.29 -9.21 -10.97
C ALA A 26 5.83 -9.15 -10.85
N LYS A 27 6.49 -8.48 -11.80
CA LYS A 27 7.93 -8.22 -11.78
C LYS A 27 8.32 -7.15 -10.75
N PHE A 28 7.35 -6.39 -10.23
CA PHE A 28 7.57 -5.34 -9.25
C PHE A 28 7.03 -5.74 -7.88
N ASN A 29 7.78 -5.35 -6.85
CA ASN A 29 7.30 -5.34 -5.47
C ASN A 29 7.14 -3.89 -5.03
N LEU A 30 5.90 -3.42 -4.91
CA LEU A 30 5.58 -2.03 -4.59
C LEU A 30 4.71 -1.96 -3.35
N ASP A 31 5.24 -1.36 -2.30
CA ASP A 31 4.56 -1.09 -1.05
C ASP A 31 4.68 0.40 -0.76
N PHE A 32 3.54 1.08 -0.60
CA PHE A 32 3.51 2.47 -0.16
C PHE A 32 3.09 2.56 1.29
N TYR A 33 3.77 3.43 2.03
CA TYR A 33 3.43 3.86 3.37
C TYR A 33 3.26 5.38 3.37
N ALA A 34 2.22 5.87 4.04
CA ALA A 34 1.95 7.29 4.14
C ALA A 34 1.54 7.67 5.55
N VAL A 35 1.90 8.90 5.92
CA VAL A 35 1.45 9.59 7.13
C VAL A 35 1.08 11.02 6.77
N ASN A 36 0.03 11.58 7.36
CA ASN A 36 -0.35 12.97 7.13
C ASN A 36 -0.05 13.87 8.34
N LYS A 37 -0.28 15.18 8.20
CA LYS A 37 0.00 16.17 9.25
C LYS A 37 -0.84 16.01 10.51
N ARG A 38 -1.95 15.25 10.45
CA ARG A 38 -2.75 14.89 11.64
C ARG A 38 -2.22 13.64 12.34
N GLY A 39 -1.19 12.99 11.81
CA GLY A 39 -0.62 11.76 12.37
C GLY A 39 -1.37 10.49 11.96
N GLU A 40 -2.40 10.59 11.11
CA GLU A 40 -3.03 9.41 10.52
C GLU A 40 -2.02 8.72 9.60
N TYR A 41 -2.01 7.39 9.61
CA TYR A 41 -1.11 6.56 8.81
C TYR A 41 -1.88 5.48 8.03
N GLY A 42 -1.24 4.93 7.01
CA GLY A 42 -1.80 3.88 6.19
C GLY A 42 -0.77 3.32 5.22
N ALA A 43 -1.00 2.09 4.77
CA ALA A 43 -0.15 1.43 3.79
C ALA A 43 -0.98 0.62 2.80
N VAL A 44 -0.48 0.54 1.57
CA VAL A 44 -1.04 -0.35 0.55
C VAL A 44 0.09 -1.00 -0.23
N SER A 45 0.00 -2.31 -0.43
CA SER A 45 0.88 -3.10 -1.29
C SER A 45 0.22 -3.41 -2.63
N LEU A 46 1.04 -3.61 -3.66
CA LEU A 46 0.55 -4.05 -4.96
C LEU A 46 -0.07 -5.46 -4.86
N TRP A 47 0.56 -6.32 -4.07
CA TRP A 47 0.17 -7.71 -3.86
C TRP A 47 -0.19 -7.97 -2.40
N LYS A 48 -1.20 -8.80 -2.16
CA LYS A 48 -1.60 -9.25 -0.82
C LYS A 48 -0.43 -9.89 -0.06
N GLY A 49 -0.39 -9.64 1.25
CA GLY A 49 0.54 -10.31 2.18
C GLY A 49 1.64 -9.42 2.75
N SER A 50 1.72 -8.14 2.34
CA SER A 50 2.66 -7.20 2.94
C SER A 50 2.18 -6.71 4.32
N LYS A 51 3.14 -6.38 5.18
CA LYS A 51 2.94 -5.84 6.51
C LYS A 51 3.81 -4.60 6.70
N PHE A 52 3.40 -3.71 7.59
CA PHE A 52 4.16 -2.52 7.94
C PHE A 52 4.21 -2.32 9.45
N ALA A 53 5.33 -1.77 9.94
CA ALA A 53 5.50 -1.42 11.33
C ALA A 53 5.20 0.08 11.54
N VAL A 54 4.52 0.40 12.64
CA VAL A 54 4.23 1.79 13.02
C VAL A 54 4.40 1.96 14.53
N HIS A 55 4.91 3.13 14.93
CA HIS A 55 4.85 3.59 16.30
C HIS A 55 3.99 4.87 16.34
N ASP A 56 2.84 4.82 17.02
CA ASP A 56 1.86 5.91 17.01
C ASP A 56 2.04 6.94 18.14
N GLY A 57 3.16 6.84 18.86
CA GLY A 57 3.48 7.66 20.02
C GLY A 57 3.08 7.01 21.34
N LYS A 58 2.38 5.87 21.32
CA LYS A 58 2.06 5.07 22.50
C LYS A 58 2.66 3.68 22.45
N GLU A 59 2.56 3.01 21.30
CA GLU A 59 3.02 1.64 21.13
C GLU A 59 3.63 1.39 19.75
N ALA A 60 4.48 0.37 19.66
CA ALA A 60 4.93 -0.20 18.40
C ALA A 60 4.04 -1.39 18.01
N LYS A 61 3.59 -1.44 16.76
CA LYS A 61 2.80 -2.54 16.21
C LYS A 61 3.15 -2.86 14.77
N ILE A 62 2.92 -4.11 14.38
CA ILE A 62 2.98 -4.58 13.00
C ILE A 62 1.54 -4.78 12.53
N LEU A 63 1.18 -4.14 11.42
CA LEU A 63 -0.15 -4.17 10.83
C LEU A 63 -0.09 -4.73 9.41
N ASP A 64 -1.17 -5.35 8.96
CA ASP A 64 -1.30 -5.77 7.56
C ASP A 64 -1.53 -4.55 6.67
N ALA A 65 -0.83 -4.49 5.54
CA ALA A 65 -1.11 -3.50 4.52
C ALA A 65 -2.37 -3.89 3.75
N ALA A 66 -3.18 -2.90 3.36
CA ALA A 66 -4.20 -3.13 2.34
C ALA A 66 -3.50 -3.50 1.01
N PHE A 67 -4.21 -4.07 0.05
CA PHE A 67 -3.60 -4.53 -1.20
C PHE A 67 -4.46 -4.22 -2.42
N LEU A 68 -3.81 -4.04 -3.58
CA LEU A 68 -4.50 -3.82 -4.85
C LEU A 68 -4.91 -5.14 -5.54
N TYR A 69 -4.04 -6.15 -5.52
CA TYR A 69 -4.30 -7.45 -6.16
C TYR A 69 -4.04 -8.63 -5.22
N ASP A 70 -4.91 -9.64 -5.31
CA ASP A 70 -4.64 -10.98 -4.77
C ASP A 70 -3.81 -11.79 -5.80
N ARG A 71 -2.91 -12.65 -5.32
CA ARG A 71 -2.09 -13.55 -6.16
C ARG A 71 -2.73 -14.93 -6.36
N ASN A 72 -3.94 -15.12 -5.83
CA ASN A 72 -4.72 -16.35 -6.00
C ASN A 72 -5.45 -16.44 -7.34
#